data_AF-A0A5J4SFH6-F1
#
_entry.id   AF-A0A5J4SFH6-F1
#
_cell.length_a   1.000
_cell.length_b   1.000
_cell.length_c   1.000
_cell.angle_alpha   90.00
_cell.angle_beta   90.00
_cell.angle_gamma   90.00
#
_symmetry.space_group_name_H-M   'P 1'
#
loop_
_entity.id
_entity.type
_entity.pdbx_description
1 polymer ?
#
loop_
_entity_poly.entity_id
_entity_poly.type
_entity_poly.pdbx_seq_one_letter_code
_entity_poly.pdbx_strand_id
1 'polypeptide(L)'
;MKGVVANAISHTYEAKIGINNVGTKNVLPLLPGMVCKVFLTADTPTAEMVVPNRTIQIASDGRHYVWLANGDVAQRKFIKTGGLNDNGIVIVEGLSAGDKLIIEGFQKVSEGMKIKYLNCDF
;
A
#
# COMPACT_ATOMS: atom_id res chain seq x y z
N MET A 1 10.10 -14.78 -31.83
CA MET A 1 9.18 -15.46 -30.90
C MET A 1 9.99 -16.00 -29.73
N LYS A 2 10.01 -15.31 -28.57
CA LYS A 2 10.70 -15.80 -27.37
C LYS A 2 9.69 -16.60 -26.53
N GLY A 3 9.76 -17.91 -26.64
CA GLY A 3 8.97 -18.83 -25.82
C GLY A 3 9.60 -18.95 -24.45
N VAL A 4 8.99 -18.31 -23.46
CA VAL A 4 9.24 -18.62 -22.05
C VAL A 4 8.36 -19.82 -21.72
N VAL A 5 8.96 -20.99 -21.54
CA VAL A 5 8.23 -22.18 -21.09
C VAL A 5 8.14 -22.09 -19.57
N ALA A 6 6.97 -21.69 -19.06
CA ALA A 6 6.67 -21.81 -17.65
C ALA A 6 6.67 -23.29 -17.25
N ASN A 7 7.20 -23.63 -16.07
CA ASN A 7 7.02 -24.98 -15.53
C ASN A 7 5.53 -25.15 -15.19
N ALA A 8 4.81 -25.92 -16.02
CA ALA A 8 3.35 -25.99 -16.04
C ALA A 8 2.71 -26.57 -14.76
N ILE A 9 3.51 -27.13 -13.84
CA ILE A 9 3.02 -27.73 -12.61
C ILE A 9 3.15 -26.79 -11.41
N SER A 10 4.15 -25.90 -11.39
CA SER A 10 4.47 -25.09 -10.20
C SER A 10 4.32 -23.57 -10.40
N HIS A 11 3.99 -23.11 -11.62
CA HIS A 11 3.92 -21.68 -11.96
C HIS A 11 5.19 -20.89 -11.58
N THR A 12 6.34 -21.57 -11.51
CA THR A 12 7.59 -20.97 -11.06
C THR A 12 8.47 -20.60 -12.25
N TYR A 13 9.09 -19.43 -12.20
CA TYR A 13 10.11 -19.00 -13.15
C TYR A 13 11.50 -19.13 -12.51
N GLU A 14 12.49 -19.55 -13.28
CA GLU A 14 13.88 -19.57 -12.82
C GLU A 14 14.40 -18.13 -12.76
N ALA A 15 14.75 -17.66 -11.56
CA ALA A 15 15.37 -16.36 -11.33
C ALA A 15 16.81 -16.55 -10.83
N LYS A 16 17.77 -15.82 -11.43
CA LYS A 16 19.18 -15.82 -11.01
C LYS A 16 19.52 -14.46 -10.41
N ILE A 17 20.01 -14.45 -9.16
CA ILE A 17 20.44 -13.24 -8.46
C ILE A 17 21.97 -13.23 -8.43
N GLY A 18 22.58 -12.23 -9.03
CA GLY A 18 24.03 -12.01 -8.93
C GLY A 18 24.35 -11.28 -7.63
N ILE A 19 25.10 -11.92 -6.73
CA ILE A 19 25.58 -11.30 -5.48
C ILE A 19 27.05 -10.94 -5.68
N ASN A 20 27.42 -9.70 -5.37
CA ASN A 20 28.82 -9.30 -5.36
C ASN A 20 29.46 -9.78 -4.04
N ASN A 21 30.22 -10.88 -4.12
CA ASN A 21 30.80 -11.55 -2.96
C ASN A 21 32.12 -10.91 -2.47
N VAL A 22 32.15 -9.57 -2.38
CA VAL A 22 33.31 -8.85 -1.83
C VAL A 22 33.10 -8.74 -0.33
N GLY A 23 33.94 -9.43 0.45
CA GLY A 23 33.93 -9.29 1.90
C GLY A 23 34.08 -7.82 2.31
N THR A 24 33.14 -7.30 3.08
CA THR A 24 33.24 -5.97 3.70
C THR A 24 33.59 -6.12 5.18
N LYS A 25 34.01 -5.04 5.85
CA LYS A 25 34.46 -5.08 7.26
C LYS A 25 33.49 -5.76 8.24
N ASN A 26 32.19 -5.86 7.89
CA ASN A 26 31.15 -6.47 8.72
C ASN A 26 30.46 -7.70 8.06
N VAL A 27 30.86 -8.13 6.86
CA VAL A 27 30.26 -9.27 6.15
C VAL A 27 31.35 -10.09 5.49
N LEU A 28 31.53 -11.33 5.95
CA LEU A 28 32.47 -12.29 5.35
C LEU A 28 31.96 -12.76 3.98
N PRO A 29 32.86 -13.07 3.03
CA PRO A 29 32.47 -13.65 1.76
C PRO A 29 31.76 -14.99 1.98
N LEU A 30 30.66 -15.21 1.26
CA LEU A 30 29.89 -16.44 1.28
C LEU A 30 30.76 -17.60 0.77
N LEU A 31 30.87 -18.65 1.58
CA LEU A 31 31.55 -19.89 1.22
C LEU A 31 30.54 -20.90 0.64
N PRO A 32 30.98 -21.78 -0.28
CA PRO A 32 30.15 -22.88 -0.76
C PRO A 32 29.64 -23.73 0.42
N GLY A 33 28.33 -23.94 0.51
CA GLY A 33 27.69 -24.69 1.60
C GLY A 33 26.99 -23.84 2.67
N MET A 34 27.08 -22.51 2.59
CA MET A 34 26.31 -21.62 3.46
C MET A 34 24.88 -21.40 2.94
N VAL A 35 23.91 -21.39 3.84
CA VAL A 35 22.51 -21.02 3.54
C VAL A 35 22.31 -19.55 3.87
N CYS A 36 21.80 -18.77 2.91
CA CYS A 36 21.45 -17.37 3.12
C CYS A 36 19.96 -17.15 2.86
N LYS A 37 19.35 -16.23 3.61
CA LYS A 37 17.98 -15.75 3.35
C LYS A 37 18.07 -14.41 2.63
N VAL A 38 17.57 -14.37 1.40
CA VAL A 38 17.55 -13.15 0.59
C VAL A 38 16.21 -12.46 0.79
N PHE A 39 16.24 -11.18 1.18
CA PHE A 39 15.07 -10.32 1.21
C PHE A 39 15.14 -9.38 0.01
N LEU A 40 14.17 -9.50 -0.91
CA LEU A 40 14.02 -8.55 -2.00
C LEU A 40 13.02 -7.49 -1.55
N THR A 41 13.51 -6.29 -1.27
CA THR A 41 12.67 -5.13 -1.04
C THR A 41 12.51 -4.41 -2.37
N ALA A 42 11.27 -4.21 -2.83
CA ALA A 42 11.01 -3.39 -4.00
C ALA A 42 11.13 -1.91 -3.58
N ASP A 43 12.33 -1.35 -3.69
CA ASP A 43 12.57 0.08 -3.50
C ASP A 43 12.04 0.86 -4.71
N THR A 44 10.73 1.04 -4.76
CA THR A 44 10.15 2.20 -5.43
C THR A 44 9.59 3.10 -4.35
N PRO A 45 10.23 4.24 -4.02
CA PRO A 45 9.60 5.30 -3.26
C PRO A 45 8.58 5.97 -4.17
N THR A 46 7.52 5.25 -4.54
CA THR A 46 6.28 5.89 -4.93
C THR A 46 5.74 6.56 -3.67
N ALA A 47 5.31 7.81 -3.78
CA ALA A 47 4.62 8.48 -2.69
C ALA A 47 3.33 7.71 -2.38
N GLU A 48 3.42 6.73 -1.50
CA GLU A 48 2.33 5.85 -1.13
C GLU A 48 1.48 6.54 -0.07
N MET A 49 0.23 6.82 -0.42
CA MET A 49 -0.75 7.31 0.57
C MET A 49 -1.25 6.13 1.39
N VAL A 50 -0.71 5.99 2.60
CA VAL A 50 -1.16 4.99 3.57
C VAL A 50 -2.30 5.57 4.39
N VAL A 51 -3.43 4.89 4.42
CA VAL A 51 -4.58 5.25 5.25
C VAL A 51 -4.92 4.13 6.23
N PRO A 52 -5.45 4.43 7.42
CA PRO A 52 -5.88 3.39 8.35
C PRO A 52 -7.03 2.58 7.75
N ASN A 53 -6.96 1.25 7.85
CA ASN A 53 -7.98 0.33 7.33
C ASN A 53 -9.41 0.71 7.79
N ARG A 54 -9.56 1.18 9.04
CA ARG A 54 -10.86 1.57 9.61
C ARG A 54 -11.59 2.68 8.84
N THR A 55 -10.88 3.46 8.03
CA THR A 55 -11.47 4.58 7.27
C THR A 55 -12.03 4.16 5.93
N ILE A 56 -11.67 2.96 5.45
CA ILE A 56 -12.08 2.41 4.17
C ILE A 56 -13.42 1.69 4.36
N GLN A 57 -14.40 2.11 3.57
CA GLN A 57 -15.75 1.54 3.54
C GLN A 57 -15.95 0.74 2.25
N ILE A 58 -16.83 -0.25 2.30
CA ILE A 58 -17.19 -1.08 1.14
C ILE A 58 -18.61 -0.70 0.71
N ALA A 59 -18.77 -0.28 -0.53
CA ALA A 59 -20.10 0.01 -1.09
C ALA A 59 -20.84 -1.30 -1.44
N SER A 60 -22.15 -1.19 -1.68
CA SER A 60 -22.99 -2.34 -2.06
C SER A 60 -22.57 -3.04 -3.35
N ASP A 61 -21.77 -2.37 -4.18
CA ASP A 61 -21.18 -2.91 -5.42
C ASP A 61 -19.80 -3.55 -5.20
N GLY A 62 -19.33 -3.63 -3.96
CA GLY A 62 -18.02 -4.18 -3.59
C GLY A 62 -16.84 -3.23 -3.79
N ARG A 63 -17.06 -1.98 -4.25
CA ARG A 63 -15.98 -1.00 -4.41
C ARG A 63 -15.62 -0.36 -3.07
N HIS A 64 -14.33 -0.12 -2.88
CA HIS A 64 -13.82 0.61 -1.73
C HIS A 64 -14.02 2.12 -1.92
N TYR A 65 -14.44 2.80 -0.86
CA TYR A 65 -14.57 4.24 -0.84
C TYR A 65 -14.19 4.81 0.52
N VAL A 66 -13.85 6.08 0.53
CA VAL A 66 -13.57 6.86 1.75
C VAL A 66 -14.38 8.14 1.74
N TRP A 67 -14.49 8.76 2.92
CA TRP A 67 -15.08 10.08 3.07
C TRP A 67 -13.99 11.14 3.12
N LEU A 68 -14.08 12.12 2.22
CA LEU A 68 -13.21 13.28 2.17
C LEU A 68 -13.95 14.52 2.66
N ALA A 69 -13.23 15.38 3.35
CA ALA A 69 -13.67 16.70 3.75
C ALA A 69 -13.30 17.72 2.67
N ASN A 70 -14.29 18.16 1.90
CA ASN A 70 -14.13 19.24 0.93
C ASN A 70 -14.67 20.53 1.57
N GLY A 71 -13.79 21.30 2.21
CA GLY A 71 -14.20 22.41 3.07
C GLY A 71 -14.99 21.89 4.27
N ASP A 72 -16.24 22.33 4.42
CA ASP A 72 -17.15 21.92 5.49
C ASP A 72 -18.15 20.85 5.03
N VAL A 73 -17.91 20.17 3.91
CA VAL A 73 -18.83 19.18 3.35
C VAL A 73 -18.13 17.83 3.17
N ALA A 74 -18.82 16.77 3.57
CA ALA A 74 -18.36 15.41 3.31
C ALA A 74 -18.67 14.97 1.87
N GLN A 75 -17.64 14.50 1.19
CA GLN A 75 -17.70 13.98 -0.16
C GLN A 75 -17.24 12.53 -0.19
N ARG A 76 -18.03 11.66 -0.86
CA ARG A 76 -17.66 10.27 -1.08
C ARG A 76 -16.65 10.18 -2.21
N LYS A 77 -15.57 9.44 -2.01
CA LYS A 77 -14.54 9.22 -3.03
C LYS A 77 -14.26 7.72 -3.14
N PHE A 78 -14.49 7.16 -4.32
CA PHE A 78 -14.06 5.79 -4.61
C PHE A 78 -12.55 5.74 -4.73
N ILE A 79 -11.97 4.70 -4.15
CA ILE A 79 -10.52 4.50 -4.08
C ILE A 79 -10.16 3.09 -4.49
N LYS A 80 -8.91 2.93 -4.94
CA LYS A 80 -8.31 1.63 -5.20
C LYS A 80 -7.24 1.36 -4.15
N THR A 81 -7.48 0.34 -3.35
CA THR A 81 -6.53 -0.14 -2.33
C THR A 81 -5.51 -1.07 -2.96
N GLY A 82 -4.26 -0.95 -2.54
CA GLY A 82 -3.15 -1.80 -2.95
C GLY A 82 -2.72 -2.72 -1.81
N GLY A 83 -1.43 -2.72 -1.52
CA GLY A 83 -0.83 -3.52 -0.45
C GLY A 83 -1.24 -3.07 0.95
N LEU A 84 -1.10 -4.00 1.90
CA LEU A 84 -1.15 -3.72 3.33
C LEU A 84 0.29 -3.47 3.81
N ASN A 85 0.52 -2.34 4.46
CA ASN A 85 1.74 -2.02 5.19
C ASN A 85 1.47 -2.14 6.70
N ASP A 86 2.54 -2.24 7.52
CA ASP A 86 2.41 -2.35 8.99
C ASP A 86 1.56 -1.21 9.62
N ASN A 87 1.51 -0.04 8.97
CA ASN A 87 0.75 1.12 9.43
C ASN A 87 -0.67 1.25 8.82
N GLY A 88 -1.06 0.44 7.84
CA GLY A 88 -2.37 0.58 7.19
C GLY A 88 -2.43 0.07 5.75
N ILE A 89 -3.43 0.55 5.00
CA ILE A 89 -3.65 0.16 3.60
C ILE A 89 -3.09 1.25 2.69
N VAL A 90 -2.32 0.83 1.69
CA VAL A 90 -1.81 1.71 0.64
C VAL A 90 -2.93 2.02 -0.35
N ILE A 91 -3.13 3.30 -0.67
CA ILE A 91 -4.04 3.74 -1.73
C ILE A 91 -3.26 3.95 -3.01
N VAL A 92 -3.65 3.21 -4.05
CA VAL A 92 -3.01 3.24 -5.38
C VAL A 92 -3.66 4.32 -6.25
N GLU A 93 -4.98 4.49 -6.16
CA GLU A 93 -5.73 5.47 -6.96
C GLU A 93 -6.91 6.04 -6.18
N GLY A 94 -7.33 7.25 -6.55
CA GLY A 94 -8.56 7.89 -6.07
C GLY A 94 -8.35 8.94 -4.98
N LEU A 95 -7.15 9.08 -4.42
CA LEU A 95 -6.78 10.17 -3.52
C LEU A 95 -5.70 11.05 -4.15
N SER A 96 -5.69 12.33 -3.78
CA SER A 96 -4.67 13.30 -4.17
C SER A 96 -4.02 13.93 -2.95
N ALA A 97 -2.77 14.36 -3.10
CA ALA A 97 -2.08 15.11 -2.06
C ALA A 97 -2.86 16.39 -1.74
N GLY A 98 -3.17 16.60 -0.46
CA GLY A 98 -3.99 17.73 0.01
C GLY A 98 -5.45 17.37 0.32
N ASP A 99 -5.92 16.19 -0.07
CA ASP A 99 -7.24 15.70 0.32
C ASP A 99 -7.30 15.47 1.84
N LYS A 100 -8.35 15.97 2.49
CA LYS A 100 -8.58 15.77 3.92
C LYS A 100 -9.45 14.55 4.14
N LEU A 101 -8.88 13.47 4.68
CA LEU A 101 -9.60 12.24 4.98
C LEU A 101 -10.35 12.34 6.31
N ILE A 102 -11.61 11.90 6.34
CA ILE A 102 -12.40 11.78 7.56
C ILE A 102 -12.09 10.45 8.22
N ILE A 103 -11.30 10.48 9.29
CA ILE A 103 -10.86 9.27 10.01
C ILE A 103 -11.82 8.80 11.11
N GLU A 104 -12.62 9.71 11.66
CA GLU A 104 -13.54 9.48 12.78
C GLU A 104 -14.89 10.11 12.47
N GLY A 105 -15.97 9.50 12.96
CA GLY A 105 -17.34 9.99 12.71
C GLY A 105 -17.91 9.64 11.32
N PHE A 106 -17.13 9.00 10.44
CA PHE A 106 -17.52 8.60 9.09
C PHE A 106 -18.78 7.71 9.02
N GLN A 107 -19.15 7.04 10.12
CA GLN A 107 -20.36 6.22 10.23
C GLN A 107 -21.65 7.06 10.28
N LYS A 108 -21.57 8.30 10.75
CA LYS A 108 -22.71 9.23 10.88
C LYS A 108 -22.76 10.23 9.73
N VAL A 109 -21.82 10.15 8.81
CA VAL A 109 -21.65 11.08 7.69
C VAL A 109 -22.39 10.54 6.48
N SER A 110 -22.99 11.45 5.70
CA SER A 110 -23.62 11.15 4.42
C SER A 110 -23.12 12.11 3.35
N GLU A 111 -23.34 11.77 2.09
CA GLU A 111 -22.89 12.59 0.96
C GLU A 111 -23.55 13.97 1.00
N GLY A 112 -22.72 15.03 0.95
CA GLY A 112 -23.21 16.41 1.06
C GLY A 112 -23.48 16.87 2.49
N MET A 113 -23.23 16.05 3.52
CA MET A 113 -23.43 16.44 4.91
C MET A 113 -22.41 17.50 5.33
N LYS A 114 -22.88 18.53 6.04
CA LYS A 114 -21.99 19.49 6.68
C LYS A 114 -21.24 18.82 7.82
N ILE A 115 -19.91 18.92 7.78
CA ILE A 115 -19.01 18.42 8.81
C ILE A 115 -18.34 19.60 9.50
N LYS A 116 -17.97 19.39 10.75
CA LYS A 116 -17.19 20.36 11.52
C LYS A 116 -15.90 19.69 11.94
N TYR A 117 -14.77 20.34 11.68
CA TYR A 117 -13.49 19.87 12.17
C TYR A 117 -13.50 19.92 13.70
N LEU A 118 -13.32 18.77 14.33
CA LEU A 118 -12.95 18.70 15.73
C LEU A 118 -11.44 18.86 15.77
N ASN A 119 -10.97 20.07 16.05
CA ASN A 119 -9.59 20.25 16.48
C ASN A 119 -9.48 19.59 17.86
N CYS A 120 -8.91 18.39 17.91
CA CYS A 120 -8.39 17.86 19.16
C CYS A 120 -7.00 18.49 19.33
N ASP A 121 -6.96 19.57 20.11
CA ASP A 121 -5.70 20.08 20.65
C ASP A 121 -5.16 19.01 21.62
N PHE A 122 -3.94 18.53 21.37
CA PHE A 122 -3.16 17.71 22.29
C PHE A 122 -2.08 18.57 22.94
#